data_AF-A0A6I9YZ70-F1
#
_entry.id   AF-A0A6I9YZ70-F1
#
_cell.length_a   1.000
_cell.length_b   1.000
_cell.length_c   1.000
_cell.angle_alpha   90.00
_cell.angle_beta   90.00
_cell.angle_gamma   90.00
#
_symmetry.space_group_name_H-M   'P 1'
#
loop_
_entity.id
_entity.type
_entity.pdbx_description
1 polymer ?
#
loop_
_entity_poly.entity_id
_entity_poly.type
_entity_poly.pdbx_seq_one_letter_code
_entity_poly.pdbx_strand_id
1 'polypeptide(L)'
;MHTNQTVEFVQKKNEQYGGCNLRQMTIMEALELLDNVVDESDPDVDFPNSYHAYQTAEGIREKHPEKDWFHLVGLLHDLGKILALSGEPQWSVVGDTFPVGCQLQDSIVFKDSTFHDNPDTRNPLYTSKYGMYQPHCGLENVLMSWGHDEYMYQVMKRNKFALPEEAFYMVRFHSFYPWHTGGDYMHLCNAKDLQMLPWVQEFNKFDLYTKCEQLPDPQQLKPYYEGLIAKYCPGQLSW
;
A
#
# COMPACT_ATOMS: atom_id res chain seq x y z
N MET A 1 -9.81 2.07 -12.31
CA MET A 1 -8.81 2.90 -11.62
C MET A 1 -8.30 4.03 -12.50
N HIS A 2 -7.63 3.71 -13.62
CA HIS A 2 -6.91 4.68 -14.46
C HIS A 2 -7.73 5.84 -15.01
N THR A 3 -9.03 5.67 -15.26
CA THR A 3 -9.93 6.77 -15.68
C THR A 3 -10.14 7.84 -14.60
N ASN A 4 -10.17 7.45 -13.33
CA ASN A 4 -10.73 8.29 -12.25
C ASN A 4 -9.69 8.79 -11.24
N GLN A 5 -8.51 8.17 -11.17
CA GLN A 5 -7.40 8.63 -10.34
C GLN A 5 -6.78 9.89 -10.97
N THR A 6 -7.26 11.05 -10.56
CA THR A 6 -6.77 12.38 -10.95
C THR A 6 -6.11 13.09 -9.76
N VAL A 7 -5.34 14.15 -10.02
CA VAL A 7 -4.77 15.01 -8.96
C VAL A 7 -5.87 15.50 -8.02
N GLU A 8 -7.00 15.99 -8.56
CA GLU A 8 -8.12 16.49 -7.76
C GLU A 8 -8.75 15.37 -6.90
N PHE A 9 -8.96 14.18 -7.49
CA PHE A 9 -9.53 13.05 -6.77
C PHE A 9 -8.64 12.65 -5.59
N VAL A 10 -7.33 12.50 -5.83
CA VAL A 10 -6.39 12.07 -4.79
C VAL A 10 -6.27 13.11 -3.68
N GLN A 11 -6.26 14.40 -3.99
CA GLN A 11 -6.26 15.46 -2.98
C GLN A 11 -7.50 15.38 -2.08
N LYS A 12 -8.69 15.21 -2.66
CA LYS A 12 -9.94 15.04 -1.90
C LYS A 12 -9.90 13.81 -1.00
N LYS A 13 -9.34 12.70 -1.46
CA LYS A 13 -9.21 11.48 -0.65
C LYS A 13 -8.21 11.63 0.50
N ASN A 14 -7.09 12.31 0.26
CA ASN A 14 -6.16 12.68 1.34
C ASN A 14 -6.83 13.56 2.40
N GLU A 15 -7.66 14.54 2.00
CA GLU A 15 -8.43 15.35 2.93
C GLU A 15 -9.48 14.54 3.70
N GLN A 16 -10.18 13.64 3.00
CA GLN A 16 -11.23 12.80 3.57
C GLN A 16 -10.69 11.81 4.62
N TYR A 17 -9.53 11.20 4.36
CA TYR A 17 -9.02 10.07 5.15
C TYR A 17 -7.73 10.36 5.93
N GLY A 18 -6.95 11.39 5.57
CA GLY A 18 -5.67 11.69 6.21
C GLY A 18 -5.76 12.10 7.69
N GLY A 19 -6.97 12.42 8.17
CA GLY A 19 -7.22 12.65 9.60
C GLY A 19 -7.33 11.37 10.44
N CYS A 20 -7.48 10.21 9.80
CA CYS A 20 -7.79 8.91 10.41
C CYS A 20 -8.94 8.98 11.43
N ASN A 21 -10.08 9.51 10.99
CA ASN A 21 -11.27 9.77 11.82
C ASN A 21 -12.47 8.86 11.44
N LEU A 22 -12.23 7.80 10.69
CA LEU A 22 -13.25 6.86 10.23
C LEU A 22 -13.76 6.00 11.38
N ARG A 23 -12.86 5.46 12.21
CA ARG A 23 -13.21 4.61 13.38
C ARG A 23 -12.05 4.45 14.37
N GLN A 24 -12.35 3.86 15.52
CA GLN A 24 -11.36 3.38 16.50
C GLN A 24 -11.41 1.86 16.50
N MET A 25 -10.26 1.21 16.29
CA MET A 25 -10.14 -0.24 16.39
C MET A 25 -8.68 -0.66 16.61
N THR A 26 -8.48 -1.87 17.12
CA THR A 26 -7.17 -2.54 17.20
C THR A 26 -6.75 -3.08 15.83
N ILE A 27 -5.48 -3.49 15.70
CA ILE A 27 -4.99 -4.20 14.51
C ILE A 27 -5.76 -5.50 14.27
N MET A 28 -6.08 -6.27 15.31
CA MET A 28 -6.79 -7.55 15.15
C MET A 28 -8.24 -7.34 14.69
N GLU A 29 -8.92 -6.32 15.22
CA GLU A 29 -10.26 -5.94 14.73
C GLU A 29 -10.21 -5.49 13.25
N ALA A 30 -9.17 -4.76 12.84
CA ALA A 30 -8.98 -4.39 11.44
C ALA A 30 -8.73 -5.60 10.53
N LEU A 31 -7.96 -6.58 11.02
CA LEU A 31 -7.68 -7.81 10.31
C LEU A 31 -8.93 -8.69 10.17
N GLU A 32 -9.78 -8.76 11.19
CA GLU A 32 -11.09 -9.43 11.14
C GLU A 32 -12.05 -8.74 10.16
N LEU A 33 -11.96 -7.42 9.98
CA LEU A 33 -12.73 -6.75 8.93
C LEU A 33 -12.32 -7.24 7.53
N LEU A 34 -11.02 -7.51 7.30
CA LEU A 34 -10.53 -8.04 6.02
C LEU A 34 -11.03 -9.47 5.71
N ASP A 35 -11.64 -10.19 6.67
CA ASP A 35 -12.38 -11.42 6.37
C ASP A 35 -13.54 -11.20 5.38
N ASN A 36 -13.99 -9.94 5.23
CA ASN A 36 -15.08 -9.54 4.35
C ASN A 36 -14.60 -8.82 3.07
N VAL A 37 -13.30 -8.88 2.76
CA VAL A 37 -12.71 -8.23 1.58
C VAL A 37 -12.01 -9.28 0.72
N VAL A 38 -12.42 -9.36 -0.55
CA VAL A 38 -11.69 -10.06 -1.62
C VAL A 38 -11.21 -8.99 -2.60
N ASP A 39 -9.92 -9.03 -2.94
CA ASP A 39 -9.28 -8.03 -3.81
C ASP A 39 -9.62 -8.31 -5.29
N GLU A 40 -10.38 -7.40 -5.92
CA GLU A 40 -10.77 -7.53 -7.34
C GLU A 40 -9.63 -7.25 -8.33
N SER A 41 -8.52 -6.67 -7.87
CA SER A 41 -7.36 -6.36 -8.70
C SER A 41 -6.32 -7.47 -8.72
N ASP A 42 -6.35 -8.37 -7.74
CA ASP A 42 -5.40 -9.45 -7.61
C ASP A 42 -5.78 -10.63 -8.51
N PRO A 43 -4.97 -10.99 -9.52
CA PRO A 43 -5.28 -12.12 -10.39
C PRO A 43 -4.98 -13.48 -9.74
N ASP A 44 -4.27 -13.52 -8.61
CA ASP A 44 -3.68 -14.74 -8.04
C ASP A 44 -4.50 -15.35 -6.90
N VAL A 45 -5.44 -14.60 -6.29
CA VAL A 45 -6.22 -15.06 -5.12
C VAL A 45 -7.70 -14.71 -5.22
N ASP A 46 -8.56 -15.58 -4.69
CA ASP A 46 -10.03 -15.39 -4.58
C ASP A 46 -10.52 -15.82 -3.18
N PHE A 47 -9.78 -15.42 -2.14
CA PHE A 47 -10.09 -15.69 -0.74
C PHE A 47 -9.96 -14.40 0.09
N PRO A 48 -10.50 -14.37 1.34
CA PRO A 48 -10.45 -13.17 2.16
C PRO A 48 -9.03 -12.65 2.39
N ASN A 49 -8.83 -11.34 2.25
CA ASN A 49 -7.52 -10.69 2.30
C ASN A 49 -6.84 -10.79 3.69
N SER A 50 -7.59 -11.14 4.73
CA SER A 50 -7.02 -11.45 6.06
C SER A 50 -6.06 -12.63 6.02
N TYR A 51 -6.33 -13.66 5.22
CA TYR A 51 -5.45 -14.82 5.06
C TYR A 51 -4.15 -14.42 4.36
N HIS A 52 -4.23 -13.56 3.36
CA HIS A 52 -3.06 -13.03 2.65
C HIS A 52 -2.11 -12.28 3.61
N ALA A 53 -2.66 -11.48 4.52
CA ALA A 53 -1.87 -10.80 5.55
C ALA A 53 -1.08 -11.80 6.42
N TYR A 54 -1.70 -12.91 6.84
CA TYR A 54 -0.99 -13.97 7.58
C TYR A 54 0.04 -14.72 6.72
N GLN A 55 -0.27 -15.02 5.45
CA GLN A 55 0.66 -15.68 4.54
C GLN A 55 1.93 -14.86 4.32
N THR A 56 1.76 -13.57 4.06
CA THR A 56 2.87 -12.62 3.91
C THR A 56 3.71 -12.56 5.18
N ALA A 57 3.06 -12.41 6.33
CA ALA A 57 3.74 -12.32 7.62
C ALA A 57 4.54 -13.59 7.95
N GLU A 58 3.97 -14.78 7.70
CA GLU A 58 4.65 -16.07 7.94
C GLU A 58 5.81 -16.30 6.97
N GLY A 59 5.67 -15.93 5.70
CA GLY A 59 6.76 -16.01 4.73
C GLY A 59 7.95 -15.14 5.12
N ILE A 60 7.69 -13.91 5.58
CA ILE A 60 8.74 -13.03 6.11
C ILE A 60 9.34 -13.64 7.37
N ARG A 61 8.51 -14.15 8.30
CA ARG A 61 8.97 -14.75 9.57
C ARG A 61 9.89 -15.95 9.36
N GLU A 62 9.64 -16.77 8.35
CA GLU A 62 10.49 -17.90 8.01
C GLU A 62 11.87 -17.46 7.50
N LYS A 63 11.92 -16.42 6.65
CA LYS A 63 13.17 -15.99 5.99
C LYS A 63 13.98 -14.97 6.77
N HIS A 64 13.34 -14.19 7.63
CA HIS A 64 13.97 -13.12 8.41
C HIS A 64 13.69 -13.26 9.91
N PRO A 65 13.94 -14.43 10.54
CA PRO A 65 13.50 -14.73 11.91
C PRO A 65 14.00 -13.74 12.97
N GLU A 66 15.07 -12.99 12.70
CA GLU A 66 15.64 -11.96 13.55
C GLU A 66 14.97 -10.58 13.45
N LYS A 67 14.07 -10.36 12.47
CA LYS A 67 13.41 -9.07 12.18
C LYS A 67 11.92 -9.11 12.51
N ASP A 68 11.60 -9.24 13.79
CA ASP A 68 10.21 -9.34 14.25
C ASP A 68 9.29 -8.19 13.78
N TRP A 69 9.81 -6.97 13.68
CA TRP A 69 9.08 -5.82 13.11
C TRP A 69 8.70 -6.04 11.64
N PHE A 70 9.51 -6.78 10.87
CA PHE A 70 9.27 -7.04 9.46
C PHE A 70 8.16 -8.09 9.28
N HIS A 71 8.06 -9.05 10.22
CA HIS A 71 6.94 -9.99 10.23
C HIS A 71 5.62 -9.24 10.42
N LEU A 72 5.62 -8.27 11.35
CA LEU A 72 4.46 -7.42 11.59
C LEU A 72 4.12 -6.56 10.37
N VAL A 73 5.11 -6.04 9.63
CA VAL A 73 4.84 -5.32 8.36
C VAL A 73 4.06 -6.20 7.39
N GLY A 74 4.39 -7.49 7.28
CA GLY A 74 3.61 -8.46 6.50
C GLY A 74 2.14 -8.54 6.92
N LEU A 75 1.85 -8.47 8.22
CA LEU A 75 0.46 -8.48 8.70
C LEU A 75 -0.26 -7.14 8.46
N LEU A 76 0.49 -6.03 8.44
CA LEU A 76 -0.06 -4.67 8.43
C LEU A 76 -0.32 -4.09 7.04
N HIS A 77 0.47 -4.47 6.04
CA HIS A 77 0.60 -3.74 4.76
C HIS A 77 -0.75 -3.46 4.09
N ASP A 78 -1.64 -4.45 4.12
CA ASP A 78 -2.92 -4.44 3.43
C ASP A 78 -4.11 -3.98 4.27
N LEU A 79 -3.89 -3.64 5.55
CA LEU A 79 -5.00 -3.24 6.44
C LEU A 79 -5.70 -1.96 5.97
N GLY A 80 -5.09 -1.19 5.07
CA GLY A 80 -5.76 -0.06 4.42
C GLY A 80 -6.95 -0.47 3.54
N LYS A 81 -7.05 -1.74 3.14
CA LYS A 81 -8.14 -2.27 2.30
C LYS A 81 -9.52 -2.24 2.98
N ILE A 82 -9.58 -2.00 4.29
CA ILE A 82 -10.84 -1.74 5.03
C ILE A 82 -11.65 -0.57 4.45
N LEU A 83 -11.04 0.32 3.67
CA LEU A 83 -11.74 1.39 2.96
C LEU A 83 -12.82 0.85 2.01
N ALA A 84 -12.63 -0.34 1.43
CA ALA A 84 -13.63 -0.99 0.58
C ALA A 84 -14.95 -1.28 1.34
N LEU A 85 -14.85 -1.54 2.65
CA LEU A 85 -16.00 -1.75 3.54
C LEU A 85 -16.67 -0.45 3.99
N SER A 86 -16.10 0.70 3.61
CA SER A 86 -16.60 2.04 3.96
C SER A 86 -17.31 2.72 2.79
N GLY A 87 -17.65 1.95 1.75
CA GLY A 87 -18.37 2.42 0.57
C GLY A 87 -17.45 2.97 -0.54
N GLU A 88 -16.13 2.86 -0.39
CA GLU A 88 -15.19 3.21 -1.46
C GLU A 88 -15.18 2.10 -2.52
N PRO A 89 -15.23 2.46 -3.82
CA PRO A 89 -15.06 1.46 -4.87
C PRO A 89 -13.64 0.90 -4.83
N GLN A 90 -13.48 -0.40 -5.10
CA GLN A 90 -12.20 -1.10 -5.00
C GLN A 90 -11.06 -0.41 -5.79
N TRP A 91 -11.36 0.17 -6.96
CA TRP A 91 -10.35 0.88 -7.76
C TRP A 91 -9.71 2.10 -7.07
N SER A 92 -10.30 2.59 -5.98
CA SER A 92 -9.78 3.67 -5.13
C SER A 92 -9.20 3.15 -3.81
N VAL A 93 -8.98 1.84 -3.71
CA VAL A 93 -8.51 1.15 -2.50
C VAL A 93 -7.36 0.21 -2.85
N VAL A 94 -7.53 -0.66 -3.83
CA VAL A 94 -6.59 -1.75 -4.20
C VAL A 94 -5.88 -1.48 -5.54
N GLY A 95 -4.88 -2.33 -5.83
CA GLY A 95 -4.17 -2.38 -7.11
C GLY A 95 -2.91 -1.52 -7.19
N ASP A 96 -2.14 -1.75 -8.25
CA ASP A 96 -0.89 -1.05 -8.54
C ASP A 96 -1.06 0.48 -8.53
N THR A 97 -0.18 1.16 -7.82
CA THR A 97 -0.18 2.62 -7.71
C THR A 97 0.69 3.28 -8.78
N PHE A 98 0.39 4.53 -9.08
CA PHE A 98 1.19 5.37 -9.97
C PHE A 98 1.11 6.85 -9.55
N PRO A 99 2.14 7.68 -9.82
CA PRO A 99 2.08 9.12 -9.61
C PRO A 99 0.99 9.78 -10.46
N VAL A 100 0.06 10.49 -9.83
CA VAL A 100 -0.85 11.39 -10.55
C VAL A 100 -0.14 12.72 -10.84
N GLY A 101 -0.62 13.49 -11.82
CA GLY A 101 -0.08 14.83 -12.08
C GLY A 101 1.25 14.89 -12.82
N CYS A 102 1.71 13.79 -13.43
CA CYS A 102 2.82 13.76 -14.38
C CYS A 102 2.59 12.76 -15.51
N GLN A 103 3.51 12.72 -16.48
CA GLN A 103 3.45 11.78 -17.59
C GLN A 103 3.46 10.33 -17.11
N LEU A 104 2.49 9.55 -17.62
CA LEU A 104 2.38 8.11 -17.38
C LEU A 104 3.53 7.35 -18.06
N GLN A 105 4.17 6.47 -17.31
CA GLN A 105 5.26 5.62 -17.82
C GLN A 105 4.79 4.24 -18.28
N ASP A 106 5.64 3.54 -19.02
CA ASP A 106 5.29 2.38 -19.86
C ASP A 106 4.98 1.12 -19.05
N SER A 107 5.57 0.97 -17.87
CA SER A 107 5.39 -0.21 -17.03
C SER A 107 4.11 -0.17 -16.18
N ILE A 108 3.25 0.85 -16.31
CA ILE A 108 1.92 0.82 -15.68
C ILE A 108 1.07 -0.23 -16.38
N VAL A 109 0.48 -1.12 -15.58
CA VAL A 109 -0.40 -2.18 -16.09
C VAL A 109 -1.54 -1.59 -16.93
N PHE A 110 -1.76 -2.13 -18.13
CA PHE A 110 -2.77 -1.66 -19.09
C PHE A 110 -2.72 -0.16 -19.47
N LYS A 111 -1.55 0.50 -19.35
CA LYS A 111 -1.37 1.92 -19.69
C LYS A 111 -2.04 2.31 -21.01
N ASP A 112 -1.74 1.57 -22.08
CA ASP A 112 -2.14 1.92 -23.45
C ASP A 112 -3.64 1.81 -23.72
N SER A 113 -4.39 1.11 -22.85
CA SER A 113 -5.81 0.81 -23.09
C SER A 113 -6.77 1.48 -22.10
N THR A 114 -6.30 1.98 -20.96
CA THR A 114 -7.20 2.34 -19.83
C THR A 114 -7.15 3.79 -19.38
N PHE A 115 -6.24 4.61 -19.91
CA PHE A 115 -6.10 6.03 -19.54
C PHE A 115 -6.80 7.02 -20.48
N HIS A 116 -7.39 6.55 -21.59
CA HIS A 116 -7.92 7.41 -22.65
C HIS A 116 -9.01 8.40 -22.19
N ASP A 117 -9.76 8.04 -21.14
CA ASP A 117 -10.82 8.86 -20.55
C ASP A 117 -10.39 9.61 -19.28
N ASN A 118 -9.15 9.46 -18.82
CA ASN A 118 -8.66 10.22 -17.68
C ASN A 118 -8.43 11.70 -18.11
N PRO A 119 -9.11 12.68 -17.48
CA PRO A 119 -9.01 14.08 -17.88
C PRO A 119 -7.60 14.67 -17.70
N ASP A 120 -6.81 14.16 -16.74
CA ASP A 120 -5.45 14.65 -16.48
C ASP A 120 -4.49 14.35 -17.63
N THR A 121 -4.76 13.31 -18.44
CA THR A 121 -3.95 12.98 -19.63
C THR A 121 -4.05 14.02 -20.74
N ARG A 122 -5.01 14.96 -20.64
CA ARG A 122 -5.21 16.06 -21.58
C ARG A 122 -4.89 17.42 -20.95
N ASN A 123 -4.51 17.44 -19.67
CA ASN A 123 -4.17 18.66 -18.96
C ASN A 123 -2.68 19.01 -19.18
N PRO A 124 -2.35 20.16 -19.81
CA PRO A 124 -0.96 20.54 -20.10
C PRO A 124 -0.07 20.69 -18.86
N LEU A 125 -0.65 20.84 -17.66
CA LEU A 125 0.09 20.87 -16.40
C LEU A 125 0.66 19.49 -16.01
N TYR A 126 0.04 18.41 -16.47
CA TYR A 126 0.33 17.05 -16.02
C TYR A 126 0.92 16.15 -17.11
N THR A 127 0.87 16.55 -18.37
CA THR A 127 1.31 15.71 -19.50
C THR A 127 2.82 15.73 -19.75
N SER A 128 3.56 16.66 -19.15
CA SER A 128 5.02 16.68 -19.26
C SER A 128 5.67 15.61 -18.38
N LYS A 129 6.92 15.25 -18.69
CA LYS A 129 7.70 14.25 -17.92
C LYS A 129 7.58 14.45 -16.40
N TYR A 130 7.75 15.69 -15.94
CA TYR A 130 7.67 16.01 -14.51
C TYR A 130 6.27 16.46 -14.08
N GLY A 131 5.42 16.89 -15.02
CA GLY A 131 4.11 17.46 -14.72
C GLY A 131 4.20 18.56 -13.65
N MET A 132 3.55 18.34 -12.51
CA MET A 132 3.57 19.25 -11.37
C MET A 132 4.79 19.11 -10.43
N TYR A 133 5.68 18.15 -10.67
CA TYR A 133 6.81 17.84 -9.80
C TYR A 133 8.12 18.52 -10.20
N GLN A 134 9.02 18.61 -9.23
CA GLN A 134 10.42 18.94 -9.49
C GLN A 134 11.23 17.66 -9.77
N PRO A 135 12.30 17.72 -10.59
CA PRO A 135 13.20 16.58 -10.76
C PRO A 135 13.77 16.11 -9.42
N HIS A 136 13.75 14.79 -9.19
CA HIS A 136 14.28 14.17 -7.97
C HIS A 136 13.70 14.75 -6.66
N CYS A 137 12.41 15.14 -6.69
CA CYS A 137 11.72 15.68 -5.51
C CYS A 137 11.62 14.68 -4.35
N GLY A 138 11.83 13.38 -4.61
CA GLY A 138 11.65 12.31 -3.64
C GLY A 138 10.22 11.80 -3.65
N LEU A 139 10.05 10.47 -3.62
CA LEU A 139 8.72 9.85 -3.66
C LEU A 139 7.83 10.28 -2.48
N GLU A 140 8.43 10.67 -1.36
CA GLU A 140 7.72 11.24 -0.22
C GLU A 140 6.95 12.54 -0.53
N ASN A 141 7.34 13.27 -1.59
CA ASN A 141 6.72 14.50 -2.08
C ASN A 141 5.89 14.28 -3.37
N VAL A 142 5.70 13.03 -3.79
CA VAL A 142 4.90 12.66 -4.95
C VAL A 142 3.48 12.34 -4.51
N LEU A 143 2.50 12.82 -5.27
CA LEU A 143 1.10 12.47 -5.06
C LEU A 143 0.81 11.15 -5.80
N MET A 144 0.74 10.06 -5.05
CA MET A 144 0.41 8.73 -5.60
C MET A 144 -1.09 8.59 -5.79
N SER A 145 -1.53 7.80 -6.78
CA SER A 145 -2.92 7.35 -6.89
C SER A 145 -3.41 6.83 -5.55
N TRP A 146 -4.60 7.25 -5.12
CA TRP A 146 -5.09 6.98 -3.78
C TRP A 146 -5.46 5.51 -3.59
N GLY A 147 -5.05 4.93 -2.47
CA GLY A 147 -5.33 3.53 -2.12
C GLY A 147 -4.85 3.17 -0.71
N HIS A 148 -4.81 1.87 -0.44
CA HIS A 148 -4.47 1.29 0.86
C HIS A 148 -3.04 1.63 1.33
N ASP A 149 -2.06 1.74 0.43
CA ASP A 149 -0.68 2.13 0.77
C ASP A 149 -0.61 3.47 1.53
N GLU A 150 -1.07 4.55 0.90
CA GLU A 150 -0.99 5.90 1.47
C GLU A 150 -1.87 5.98 2.72
N TYR A 151 -3.06 5.39 2.69
CA TYR A 151 -3.95 5.40 3.85
C TYR A 151 -3.34 4.67 5.04
N MET A 152 -2.80 3.46 4.85
CA MET A 152 -2.18 2.70 5.93
C MET A 152 -0.92 3.39 6.44
N TYR A 153 -0.10 3.97 5.56
CA TYR A 153 1.01 4.82 5.96
C TYR A 153 0.56 5.98 6.88
N GLN A 154 -0.50 6.70 6.51
CA GLN A 154 -1.04 7.79 7.34
C GLN A 154 -1.57 7.27 8.69
N VAL A 155 -2.25 6.12 8.72
CA VAL A 155 -2.70 5.46 9.96
C VAL A 155 -1.50 5.14 10.86
N MET A 156 -0.45 4.52 10.33
CA MET A 156 0.75 4.20 11.12
C MET A 156 1.40 5.47 11.68
N LYS A 157 1.48 6.54 10.89
CA LYS A 157 2.08 7.83 11.29
C LYS A 157 1.25 8.54 12.36
N ARG A 158 -0.07 8.60 12.16
CA ARG A 158 -1.03 9.22 13.09
C ARG A 158 -0.97 8.56 14.47
N ASN A 159 -0.93 7.24 14.48
CA ASN A 159 -0.88 6.43 15.70
C ASN A 159 0.53 6.22 16.25
N LYS A 160 1.55 6.77 15.59
CA LYS A 160 2.95 6.74 16.04
C LYS A 160 3.46 5.31 16.29
N PHE A 161 3.25 4.41 15.34
CA PHE A 161 3.75 3.04 15.43
C PHE A 161 5.26 3.05 15.68
N ALA A 162 5.73 2.22 16.61
CA ALA A 162 7.14 2.15 17.02
C ALA A 162 7.98 1.28 16.07
N LEU A 163 7.75 1.40 14.76
CA LEU A 163 8.43 0.65 13.71
C LEU A 163 9.60 1.46 13.11
N PRO A 164 10.60 0.80 12.50
CA PRO A 164 11.68 1.49 11.79
C PRO A 164 11.16 2.19 10.52
N GLU A 165 11.92 3.14 9.97
CA GLU A 165 11.49 3.94 8.81
C GLU A 165 11.21 3.08 7.57
N GLU A 166 12.01 2.02 7.38
CA GLU A 166 11.87 1.02 6.32
C GLU A 166 10.47 0.41 6.32
N ALA A 167 9.88 0.15 7.49
CA ALA A 167 8.53 -0.41 7.60
C ALA A 167 7.47 0.54 7.02
N PHE A 168 7.54 1.81 7.38
CA PHE A 168 6.63 2.83 6.85
C PHE A 168 6.81 3.01 5.34
N TYR A 169 8.06 2.99 4.88
CA TYR A 169 8.38 3.17 3.47
C TYR A 169 7.88 1.99 2.62
N MET A 170 8.08 0.76 3.09
CA MET A 170 7.55 -0.44 2.43
C MET A 170 6.03 -0.39 2.33
N VAL A 171 5.32 -0.16 3.43
CA VAL A 171 3.85 -0.06 3.41
C VAL A 171 3.36 1.03 2.46
N ARG A 172 4.04 2.18 2.39
CA ARG A 172 3.62 3.30 1.55
C ARG A 172 3.81 3.09 0.04
N PHE A 173 4.72 2.20 -0.36
CA PHE A 173 5.11 2.06 -1.77
C PHE A 173 5.15 0.61 -2.26
N HIS A 174 4.58 -0.34 -1.52
CA HIS A 174 4.57 -1.75 -1.92
C HIS A 174 3.68 -2.04 -3.12
N SER A 175 2.69 -1.18 -3.40
CA SER A 175 1.89 -1.25 -4.62
C SER A 175 2.51 -0.46 -5.77
N PHE A 176 3.66 0.20 -5.60
CA PHE A 176 4.25 1.04 -6.65
C PHE A 176 5.09 0.22 -7.65
N TYR A 177 4.46 -0.79 -8.26
CA TYR A 177 5.09 -1.74 -9.18
C TYR A 177 5.86 -1.10 -10.33
N PRO A 178 5.35 -0.02 -10.96
CA PRO A 178 6.12 0.66 -11.99
C PRO A 178 7.52 1.08 -11.53
N TRP A 179 7.68 1.46 -10.27
CA TRP A 179 8.97 1.85 -9.72
C TRP A 179 9.80 0.65 -9.26
N HIS A 180 9.30 -0.14 -8.29
CA HIS A 180 10.15 -1.15 -7.65
C HIS A 180 10.40 -2.40 -8.49
N THR A 181 9.55 -2.64 -9.51
CA THR A 181 9.67 -3.76 -10.44
C THR A 181 9.93 -3.28 -11.87
N GLY A 182 9.19 -2.28 -12.35
CA GLY A 182 9.27 -1.79 -13.72
C GLY A 182 10.50 -0.93 -14.03
N GLY A 183 11.14 -0.34 -13.03
CA GLY A 183 12.28 0.57 -13.21
C GLY A 183 11.90 1.97 -13.71
N ASP A 184 10.60 2.27 -13.76
CA ASP A 184 10.05 3.56 -14.14
C ASP A 184 10.08 4.56 -12.96
N TYR A 185 9.76 5.82 -13.24
CA TYR A 185 9.66 6.95 -12.29
C TYR A 185 10.95 7.33 -11.54
N MET A 186 12.11 6.83 -11.96
CA MET A 186 13.43 7.17 -11.39
C MET A 186 13.78 8.67 -11.44
N HIS A 187 13.13 9.42 -12.33
CA HIS A 187 13.29 10.88 -12.45
C HIS A 187 12.62 11.67 -11.31
N LEU A 188 11.74 11.04 -10.52
CA LEU A 188 11.14 11.60 -9.31
C LEU A 188 11.89 11.16 -8.04
N CYS A 189 12.62 10.04 -8.12
CA CYS A 189 13.34 9.45 -7.00
C CYS A 189 14.54 10.29 -6.55
N ASN A 190 14.74 10.39 -5.24
CA ASN A 190 15.94 10.94 -4.61
C ASN A 190 16.85 9.82 -4.04
N ALA A 191 17.95 10.20 -3.38
CA ALA A 191 18.91 9.22 -2.84
C ALA A 191 18.31 8.27 -1.79
N LYS A 192 17.34 8.73 -0.99
CA LYS A 192 16.66 7.91 0.02
C LYS A 192 15.81 6.83 -0.65
N ASP A 193 15.08 7.20 -1.71
CA ASP A 193 14.25 6.24 -2.45
C ASP A 193 15.11 5.11 -3.02
N LEU A 194 16.30 5.42 -3.55
CA LEU A 194 17.25 4.42 -4.04
C LEU A 194 17.78 3.49 -2.93
N GLN A 195 17.94 4.01 -1.71
CA GLN A 195 18.34 3.22 -0.54
C GLN A 195 17.20 2.32 -0.02
N MET A 196 15.95 2.76 -0.18
CA MET A 196 14.76 2.01 0.24
C MET A 196 14.32 0.95 -0.79
N LEU A 197 14.69 1.12 -2.06
CA LEU A 197 14.32 0.20 -3.13
C LEU A 197 14.60 -1.30 -2.81
N PRO A 198 15.77 -1.70 -2.27
CA PRO A 198 15.99 -3.09 -1.90
C PRO A 198 15.06 -3.61 -0.80
N TRP A 199 14.61 -2.77 0.13
CA TRP A 199 13.66 -3.15 1.17
C TRP A 199 12.28 -3.41 0.58
N VAL A 200 11.80 -2.51 -0.27
CA VAL A 200 10.51 -2.68 -0.97
C VAL A 200 10.54 -3.92 -1.86
N GLN A 201 11.63 -4.14 -2.61
CA GLN A 201 11.80 -5.32 -3.45
C GLN A 201 11.88 -6.61 -2.63
N GLU A 202 12.48 -6.59 -1.43
CA GLU A 202 12.51 -7.76 -0.56
C GLU A 202 11.12 -8.07 0.00
N PHE A 203 10.40 -7.06 0.47
CA PHE A 203 9.01 -7.22 0.93
C PHE A 203 8.10 -7.77 -0.18
N ASN A 204 8.20 -7.21 -1.39
CA ASN A 204 7.37 -7.59 -2.54
C ASN A 204 7.46 -9.08 -2.90
N LYS A 205 8.60 -9.73 -2.64
CA LYS A 205 8.73 -11.19 -2.87
C LYS A 205 7.78 -11.98 -1.98
N PHE A 206 7.58 -11.53 -0.75
CA PHE A 206 6.69 -12.21 0.20
C PHE A 206 5.24 -11.89 -0.09
N ASP A 207 4.92 -10.61 -0.31
CA ASP A 207 3.58 -10.18 -0.71
C ASP A 207 3.12 -10.94 -1.97
N LEU A 208 3.94 -10.98 -3.02
CA LEU A 208 3.53 -11.65 -4.26
C LEU A 208 3.54 -13.19 -4.18
N TYR A 209 4.60 -13.80 -3.63
CA TYR A 209 4.83 -15.24 -3.81
C TYR A 209 4.40 -16.13 -2.63
N THR A 210 3.84 -15.55 -1.56
CA THR A 210 3.25 -16.35 -0.46
C THR A 210 1.77 -16.66 -0.67
N LYS A 211 1.13 -16.02 -1.65
CA LYS A 211 -0.26 -16.24 -2.05
C LYS A 211 -0.47 -17.70 -2.44
N CYS A 212 -1.32 -18.40 -1.68
CA CYS A 212 -1.56 -19.82 -1.85
C CYS A 212 -2.97 -20.23 -1.41
N GLU A 213 -3.59 -21.20 -2.08
CA GLU A 213 -4.88 -21.77 -1.67
C GLU A 213 -4.83 -22.50 -0.31
N GLN A 214 -3.63 -22.90 0.14
CA GLN A 214 -3.43 -23.48 1.46
C GLN A 214 -3.37 -22.37 2.51
N LEU A 215 -4.53 -22.13 3.13
CA LEU A 215 -4.68 -21.05 4.10
C LEU A 215 -4.05 -21.43 5.46
N PRO A 216 -3.35 -20.49 6.13
CA PRO A 216 -2.85 -20.70 7.48
C PRO A 216 -4.02 -20.80 8.48
N ASP A 217 -3.78 -21.37 9.67
CA ASP A 217 -4.73 -21.34 10.78
C ASP A 217 -4.52 -20.05 11.61
N PRO A 218 -5.41 -19.04 11.49
CA PRO A 218 -5.23 -17.78 12.19
C PRO A 218 -5.23 -17.96 13.72
N GLN A 219 -5.96 -18.94 14.26
CA GLN A 219 -6.05 -19.13 15.71
C GLN A 219 -4.71 -19.56 16.32
N GLN A 220 -3.90 -20.31 15.57
CA GLN A 220 -2.56 -20.70 16.01
C GLN A 220 -1.56 -19.55 15.90
N LEU A 221 -1.76 -18.64 14.93
CA LEU A 221 -0.85 -17.52 14.65
C LEU A 221 -1.14 -16.29 15.51
N LYS A 222 -2.42 -16.06 15.86
CA LYS A 222 -2.89 -14.88 16.62
C LYS A 222 -2.01 -14.56 17.84
N PRO A 223 -1.70 -15.51 18.76
CA PRO A 223 -0.91 -15.19 19.96
C PRO A 223 0.47 -14.61 19.67
N TYR A 224 1.12 -15.06 18.59
CA TYR A 224 2.42 -14.53 18.18
C TYR A 224 2.31 -13.08 17.70
N TYR A 225 1.36 -12.82 16.79
CA TYR A 225 1.17 -11.51 16.19
C TYR A 225 0.57 -10.49 17.17
N GLU A 226 -0.28 -10.90 18.10
CA GLU A 226 -0.73 -10.05 19.21
C GLU A 226 0.45 -9.57 20.07
N GLY A 227 1.47 -10.41 20.29
CA GLY A 227 2.70 -10.02 20.96
C GLY A 227 3.47 -8.93 20.22
N LEU A 228 3.55 -9.01 18.89
CA LEU A 228 4.18 -7.97 18.06
C LEU A 228 3.37 -6.68 18.04
N ILE A 229 2.05 -6.77 17.94
CA ILE A 229 1.14 -5.62 18.01
C ILE A 229 1.28 -4.92 19.36
N ALA A 230 1.31 -5.68 20.47
CA ALA A 230 1.52 -5.12 21.80
C ALA A 230 2.85 -4.37 21.93
N LYS A 231 3.89 -4.82 21.22
CA LYS A 231 5.22 -4.18 21.19
C LYS A 231 5.25 -2.91 20.33
N TYR A 232 4.62 -2.93 19.16
CA TYR A 232 4.85 -1.92 18.11
C TYR A 232 3.69 -0.94 17.90
N CYS A 233 2.45 -1.37 18.13
CA CYS A 233 1.24 -0.57 17.87
C CYS A 233 0.07 -1.01 18.78
N PRO A 234 0.23 -0.94 20.11
CA PRO A 234 -0.76 -1.49 21.04
C PRO A 234 -2.05 -0.67 21.10
N GLY A 235 -3.14 -1.35 21.46
CA GLY A 235 -4.39 -0.72 21.88
C GLY A 235 -5.29 -0.29 20.73
N GLN A 236 -6.22 0.61 21.06
CA GLN A 236 -7.17 1.21 20.13
C GLN A 236 -6.46 2.30 19.32
N LEU A 237 -6.61 2.22 18.00
CA LEU A 237 -5.92 3.09 17.03
C LEU A 237 -6.96 3.91 16.25
N SER A 238 -6.54 5.09 15.80
CA SER A 238 -7.29 5.95 14.88
C SER A 238 -7.13 5.46 13.44
N TRP A 239 -8.23 5.06 12.82
CA TRP A 239 -8.32 4.68 11.40
C TRP A 239 -9.13 5.72 10.66
#